data_AF-A0A821M3M3-F1
#
_entry.id   AF-A0A821M3M3-F1
#
_cell.length_a   1.000
_cell.length_b   1.000
_cell.length_c   1.000
_cell.angle_alpha   90.00
_cell.angle_beta   90.00
_cell.angle_gamma   90.00
#
_symmetry.space_group_name_H-M   'P 1'
#
loop_
_entity.id
_entity.type
_entity.pdbx_description
1 polymer ?
#
loop_
_entity_poly.entity_id
_entity_poly.type
_entity_poly.pdbx_seq_one_letter_code
_entity_poly.pdbx_strand_id
1 'polypeptide(L)'
;MKDVCYLHIKLNGTDQMLIDHAASRENFRFFVGAEVVCDPALVIVPENILTLIDRISHRAIEPSCLEGPCRKLYRSILNFELNESDFPDLSRAIDRSVRSPDGWCHKKLIEKANRFGRPNFHATYLRITIGHRNGSAPGHAFVVEAWPPGHYSPVHSHSNAYGIIKVLSGRILVKIYPELALNVRQHSPIETILEQGQITWMLPKLNQIH
;
A
#
# COMPACT_ATOMS: atom_id res chain seq x y z
N MET A 1 18.55 3.31 -23.64
CA MET A 1 18.75 2.47 -22.44
C MET A 1 17.50 2.62 -21.58
N LYS A 2 16.87 1.52 -21.16
CA LYS A 2 15.77 1.58 -20.18
C LYS A 2 16.41 1.75 -18.82
N ASP A 3 16.10 2.83 -18.11
CA ASP A 3 16.54 3.03 -16.73
C ASP A 3 16.00 1.90 -15.87
N VAL A 4 16.89 1.01 -15.41
CA VAL A 4 16.54 -0.07 -14.49
C VAL A 4 16.28 0.60 -13.15
N CYS A 5 15.00 0.83 -12.84
CA CYS A 5 14.61 1.51 -11.62
C CYS A 5 14.53 0.59 -10.41
N TYR A 6 14.58 -0.75 -10.54
CA TYR A 6 14.53 -1.65 -9.39
C TYR A 6 15.25 -2.98 -9.67
N LEU A 7 16.18 -3.37 -8.81
CA LEU A 7 16.94 -4.62 -8.92
C LEU A 7 17.00 -5.31 -7.56
N HIS A 8 16.55 -6.57 -7.51
CA HIS A 8 16.76 -7.45 -6.36
C HIS A 8 18.11 -8.16 -6.52
N ILE A 9 19.04 -7.91 -5.61
CA ILE A 9 20.37 -8.55 -5.62
C ILE A 9 20.48 -9.43 -4.37
N LYS A 10 20.62 -10.74 -4.59
CA LYS A 10 20.91 -11.73 -3.54
C LYS A 10 22.40 -12.06 -3.58
N LEU A 11 23.14 -11.62 -2.56
CA LEU A 11 24.58 -11.86 -2.45
C LEU A 11 24.82 -13.10 -1.59
N ASN A 12 25.53 -14.07 -2.15
CA ASN A 12 25.99 -15.25 -1.42
C ASN A 12 27.39 -14.98 -0.85
N GLY A 13 27.48 -14.16 0.20
CA GLY A 13 28.76 -13.80 0.86
C GLY A 13 28.71 -12.45 1.58
N THR A 14 29.75 -12.11 2.35
CA THR A 14 29.93 -10.80 3.01
C THR A 14 30.65 -9.82 2.06
N ASP A 15 30.00 -9.42 0.97
CA ASP A 15 30.59 -8.45 0.04
C ASP A 15 30.41 -7.02 0.55
N GLN A 16 31.40 -6.58 1.34
CA GLN A 16 31.51 -5.22 1.89
C GLN A 16 31.43 -4.12 0.82
N MET A 17 31.84 -4.41 -0.43
CA MET A 17 31.87 -3.45 -1.54
C MET A 17 30.51 -2.85 -1.90
N LEU A 18 29.38 -3.51 -1.60
CA LEU A 18 28.05 -2.93 -1.84
C LEU A 18 27.54 -2.10 -0.66
N ILE A 19 28.05 -2.34 0.55
CA ILE A 19 27.76 -1.55 1.76
C ILE A 19 28.33 -0.14 1.61
N ASP A 20 29.54 -0.03 1.04
CA ASP A 20 30.25 1.24 0.86
C ASP A 20 29.63 2.15 -0.22
N HIS A 21 28.71 1.62 -1.03
CA HIS A 21 27.93 2.38 -2.03
C HIS A 21 26.51 2.77 -1.55
N ALA A 22 26.29 2.91 -0.24
CA ALA A 22 24.99 3.27 0.35
C ALA A 22 24.33 4.52 -0.28
N ALA A 23 25.11 5.44 -0.84
CA ALA A 23 24.64 6.66 -1.49
C ALA A 23 23.94 6.45 -2.86
N SER A 24 23.95 5.26 -3.46
CA SER A 24 23.32 4.98 -4.76
C SER A 24 22.00 4.19 -4.69
N ARG A 25 21.38 4.09 -3.50
CA ARG A 25 20.40 3.05 -3.15
C ARG A 25 18.90 3.39 -3.21
N GLU A 26 18.46 4.38 -3.97
CA GLU A 26 17.05 4.81 -3.90
C GLU A 26 16.01 3.76 -4.39
N ASN A 27 16.47 2.58 -4.85
CA ASN A 27 15.70 1.68 -5.71
C ASN A 27 16.02 0.18 -5.52
N PHE A 28 16.80 -0.20 -4.50
CA PHE A 28 17.37 -1.55 -4.41
C PHE A 28 17.05 -2.23 -3.08
N ARG A 29 16.53 -3.46 -3.13
CA ARG A 29 16.55 -4.39 -1.99
C ARG A 29 17.78 -5.28 -2.11
N PHE A 30 18.72 -5.11 -1.18
CA PHE A 30 19.91 -5.95 -1.07
C PHE A 30 19.70 -7.03 -0.02
N PHE A 31 20.08 -8.26 -0.37
CA PHE A 31 20.21 -9.35 0.60
C PHE A 31 21.69 -9.70 0.75
N VAL A 32 22.19 -9.69 1.99
CA VAL A 32 23.50 -10.25 2.35
C VAL A 32 23.22 -11.49 3.20
N GLY A 33 23.39 -12.68 2.62
CA GLY A 33 22.98 -13.92 3.29
C GLY A 33 21.46 -13.98 3.53
N ALA A 34 21.03 -13.91 4.79
CA ALA A 34 19.62 -13.93 5.20
C ALA A 34 19.09 -12.56 5.69
N GLU A 35 19.89 -11.49 5.59
CA GLU A 35 19.53 -10.16 6.11
C GLU A 35 19.26 -9.16 4.97
N VAL A 36 18.22 -8.35 5.12
CA VAL A 36 17.83 -7.26 4.20
C VAL A 36 18.58 -5.99 4.59
N VAL A 37 19.27 -5.35 3.65
CA VAL A 37 20.13 -4.17 3.92
C VAL A 37 19.47 -2.84 3.55
N CYS A 38 18.40 -2.85 2.74
CA CYS A 38 17.59 -1.65 2.46
C CYS A 38 16.21 -2.06 1.93
N ASP A 39 15.16 -1.43 2.44
CA ASP A 39 13.80 -1.57 1.90
C ASP A 39 13.41 -0.33 1.10
N PRO A 40 12.61 -0.48 0.03
CA PRO A 40 12.12 0.66 -0.73
C PRO A 40 11.17 1.49 0.13
N ALA A 41 11.26 2.81 0.00
CA ALA A 41 10.33 3.70 0.67
C ALA A 41 8.89 3.44 0.20
N LEU A 42 7.97 3.29 1.15
CA LEU A 42 6.56 2.97 0.86
C LEU A 42 5.73 4.21 0.53
N VAL A 43 6.20 5.41 0.85
CA VAL A 43 5.44 6.66 0.67
C VAL A 43 5.91 7.36 -0.60
N ILE A 44 4.96 7.82 -1.41
CA ILE A 44 5.23 8.73 -2.52
C ILE A 44 5.07 10.17 -2.02
N VAL A 45 6.10 10.99 -2.21
CA VAL A 45 6.09 12.41 -1.87
C VAL A 45 6.37 13.21 -3.16
N PRO A 46 5.48 14.15 -3.55
CA PRO A 46 5.72 15.06 -4.68
C PRO A 46 7.03 15.84 -4.55
N GLU A 47 7.70 16.07 -5.69
CA GLU A 47 9.01 16.73 -5.77
C GLU A 47 9.02 18.12 -5.09
N ASN A 48 7.90 18.85 -5.11
CA ASN A 48 7.79 20.19 -4.54
C ASN A 48 7.69 20.21 -3.01
N ILE A 49 7.50 19.08 -2.35
CA ILE A 49 7.45 18.98 -0.88
C ILE A 49 8.45 17.95 -0.31
N LEU A 50 9.23 17.29 -1.16
CA LEU A 50 10.25 16.35 -0.72
C LEU A 50 11.39 17.09 -0.03
N THR A 51 11.78 16.63 1.17
CA THR A 51 12.86 17.24 1.94
C THR A 51 14.20 16.52 1.73
N LEU A 52 15.30 17.19 2.07
CA LEU A 52 16.62 16.56 2.12
C LEU A 52 16.66 15.37 3.09
N ILE A 53 15.94 15.48 4.22
CA ILE A 53 15.86 14.40 5.21
C ILE A 53 15.16 13.19 4.60
N ASP A 54 14.07 13.38 3.84
CA ASP A 54 13.35 12.27 3.21
C ASP A 54 14.24 11.49 2.23
N ARG A 55 15.10 12.20 1.49
CA ARG A 55 16.08 11.59 0.57
C ARG A 55 17.15 10.81 1.32
N ILE A 56 17.83 11.45 2.28
CA ILE A 56 18.94 10.83 3.02
C ILE A 56 18.47 9.63 3.85
N SER A 57 17.24 9.70 4.38
CA SER A 57 16.69 8.64 5.23
C SER A 57 15.85 7.60 4.45
N HIS A 58 15.78 7.70 3.12
CA HIS A 58 14.99 6.81 2.26
C HIS A 58 13.55 6.62 2.76
N ARG A 59 12.90 7.70 3.21
CA ARG A 59 11.53 7.67 3.75
C ARG A 59 10.45 7.82 2.69
N ALA A 60 10.80 8.36 1.52
CA ALA A 60 9.89 8.56 0.42
C ALA A 60 10.55 8.36 -0.94
N ILE A 61 9.73 8.06 -1.95
CA ILE A 61 10.12 8.14 -3.36
C ILE A 61 9.37 9.28 -4.07
N GLU A 62 9.94 9.74 -5.17
CA GLU A 62 9.30 10.71 -6.06
C GLU A 62 8.39 9.99 -7.08
N PRO A 63 7.33 10.66 -7.60
CA PRO A 63 6.49 10.07 -8.64
C PRO A 63 7.25 9.69 -9.92
N SER A 64 8.38 10.35 -10.18
CA SER A 64 9.30 10.06 -11.29
C SER A 64 9.98 8.70 -11.15
N CYS A 65 10.14 8.17 -9.92
CA CYS A 65 10.68 6.83 -9.65
C CYS A 65 9.68 5.69 -9.96
N LEU A 66 8.38 6.01 -10.14
CA LEU A 66 7.36 5.02 -10.47
C LEU A 66 7.45 4.55 -11.92
N GLU A 67 7.16 3.28 -12.17
CA GLU A 67 6.98 2.78 -13.54
C GLU A 67 5.82 3.47 -14.27
N GLY A 68 5.90 3.55 -15.60
CA GLY A 68 4.92 4.27 -16.44
C GLY A 68 3.45 3.96 -16.14
N PRO A 69 3.02 2.69 -16.02
CA PRO A 69 1.65 2.34 -15.64
C PRO A 69 1.27 2.86 -14.24
N CYS A 70 2.17 2.69 -13.26
CA CYS A 70 1.95 3.12 -11.89
C CYS A 70 1.87 4.65 -11.78
N ARG A 71 2.70 5.37 -12.55
CA ARG A 71 2.67 6.84 -12.64
C ARG A 71 1.37 7.37 -13.26
N LYS A 72 0.77 6.64 -14.20
CA LYS A 72 -0.57 6.98 -14.74
C LYS A 72 -1.65 6.82 -13.67
N LEU A 73 -1.62 5.73 -12.91
CA LEU A 73 -2.54 5.51 -11.79
C LEU A 73 -2.39 6.60 -10.72
N TYR A 74 -1.14 6.94 -10.37
CA TYR A 74 -0.85 8.00 -9.41
C TYR A 74 -1.51 9.31 -9.82
N ARG A 75 -1.30 9.75 -11.06
CA ARG A 75 -1.92 10.98 -11.61
C ARG A 75 -3.45 10.92 -11.58
N SER A 76 -4.04 9.75 -11.78
CA SER A 76 -5.51 9.61 -11.82
C SER A 76 -6.20 9.81 -10.47
N ILE A 77 -5.50 9.60 -9.35
CA ILE A 77 -6.10 9.70 -8.00
C ILE A 77 -5.63 10.92 -7.19
N LEU A 78 -4.70 11.72 -7.74
CA LEU A 78 -4.08 12.84 -7.04
C LEU A 78 -5.11 13.76 -6.38
N ASN A 79 -6.14 14.12 -7.13
CA ASN A 79 -7.18 15.06 -6.71
C ASN A 79 -8.44 14.35 -6.18
N PHE A 80 -8.38 13.06 -5.87
CA PHE A 80 -9.51 12.37 -5.28
C PHE A 80 -9.70 12.84 -3.85
N GLU A 81 -10.92 13.25 -3.54
CA GLU A 81 -11.39 13.65 -2.21
C GLU A 81 -12.62 12.83 -1.89
N LEU A 82 -12.80 12.44 -0.63
CA LEU A 82 -13.95 11.62 -0.22
C LEU A 82 -15.19 12.46 0.03
N ASN A 83 -15.01 13.68 0.50
CA ASN A 83 -16.09 14.60 0.84
C ASN A 83 -16.18 15.66 -0.28
N GLU A 84 -17.15 15.50 -1.17
CA GLU A 84 -17.38 16.45 -2.27
C GLU A 84 -18.43 17.49 -1.90
N SER A 85 -18.52 18.58 -2.69
CA SER A 85 -19.43 19.69 -2.37
C SER A 85 -20.92 19.31 -2.32
N ASP A 86 -21.32 18.28 -3.08
CA ASP A 86 -22.67 17.74 -3.12
C ASP A 86 -22.95 16.76 -1.96
N PHE A 87 -21.90 16.11 -1.43
CA PHE A 87 -21.98 15.27 -0.23
C PHE A 87 -20.79 15.45 0.73
N PRO A 88 -20.75 16.59 1.47
CA PRO A 88 -19.56 17.03 2.20
C PRO A 88 -19.24 16.21 3.46
N ASP A 89 -20.17 15.35 3.89
CA ASP A 89 -20.09 14.57 5.12
C ASP A 89 -20.04 13.05 4.85
N LEU A 90 -19.66 12.60 3.65
CA LEU A 90 -19.66 11.17 3.29
C LEU A 90 -18.84 10.33 4.28
N SER A 91 -17.63 10.76 4.64
CA SER A 91 -16.77 10.05 5.60
C SER A 91 -17.44 9.90 6.98
N ARG A 92 -18.11 10.96 7.44
CA ARG A 92 -18.85 10.98 8.71
C ARG A 92 -20.11 10.13 8.64
N ALA A 93 -20.80 10.09 7.50
CA ALA A 93 -21.96 9.24 7.28
C ALA A 93 -21.59 7.75 7.32
N ILE A 94 -20.46 7.37 6.70
CA ILE A 94 -19.91 6.01 6.78
C ILE A 94 -19.59 5.66 8.25
N ASP A 95 -18.85 6.52 8.96
CA ASP A 95 -18.49 6.30 10.37
C ASP A 95 -19.74 6.14 11.26
N ARG A 96 -20.75 7.00 11.12
CA ARG A 96 -22.03 6.88 11.83
C ARG A 96 -22.74 5.57 11.50
N SER A 97 -22.78 5.18 10.23
CA SER A 97 -23.42 3.94 9.80
C SER A 97 -22.67 2.69 10.27
N VAL A 98 -21.37 2.76 10.53
CA VAL A 98 -20.56 1.67 11.10
C VAL A 98 -20.79 1.54 12.61
N ARG A 99 -20.90 2.67 13.33
CA ARG A 99 -21.09 2.70 14.79
C ARG A 99 -22.50 2.36 15.24
N SER A 100 -23.51 2.55 14.37
CA SER A 100 -24.89 2.19 14.68
C SER A 100 -25.15 0.70 14.37
N PRO A 101 -25.62 -0.12 15.33
CA PRO A 101 -25.99 -1.51 15.08
C PRO A 101 -27.02 -1.69 13.96
N ASP A 102 -27.91 -0.70 13.79
CA ASP A 102 -28.93 -0.69 12.74
C ASP A 102 -28.42 -0.14 11.40
N GLY A 103 -27.26 0.49 11.41
CA GLY A 103 -26.65 1.08 10.23
C GLY A 103 -26.30 0.05 9.17
N TRP A 104 -26.44 0.45 7.90
CA TRP A 104 -26.19 -0.44 6.76
C TRP A 104 -24.74 -0.95 6.74
N CYS A 105 -23.78 -0.06 6.96
CA CYS A 105 -22.35 -0.41 7.03
C CYS A 105 -22.05 -1.43 8.14
N HIS A 106 -22.62 -1.25 9.33
CA HIS A 106 -22.47 -2.20 10.44
C HIS A 106 -22.98 -3.60 10.08
N LYS A 107 -24.20 -3.68 9.55
CA LYS A 107 -24.81 -4.95 9.09
C LYS A 107 -23.95 -5.64 8.03
N LYS A 108 -23.37 -4.87 7.09
CA LYS A 108 -22.45 -5.41 6.08
C LYS A 108 -21.14 -5.94 6.66
N LEU A 109 -20.61 -5.32 7.72
CA LEU A 109 -19.44 -5.84 8.42
C LEU A 109 -19.76 -7.17 9.12
N ILE A 110 -20.92 -7.29 9.79
CA ILE A 110 -21.39 -8.55 10.39
C ILE A 110 -21.49 -9.65 9.33
N GLU A 111 -22.13 -9.39 8.19
CA GLU A 111 -22.24 -10.35 7.08
C GLU A 111 -20.85 -10.82 6.57
N LYS A 112 -19.84 -9.93 6.61
CA LYS A 112 -18.48 -10.24 6.16
C LYS A 112 -17.65 -11.01 7.18
N ALA A 113 -18.00 -10.99 8.46
CA ALA A 113 -17.21 -11.60 9.53
C ALA A 113 -16.92 -13.09 9.31
N ASN A 114 -17.78 -13.77 8.54
CA ASN A 114 -17.67 -15.21 8.25
C ASN A 114 -16.92 -15.52 6.95
N ARG A 115 -16.32 -14.54 6.26
CA ARG A 115 -15.74 -14.73 4.91
C ARG A 115 -14.31 -15.26 4.92
N PHE A 116 -13.56 -15.08 6.00
CA PHE A 116 -12.13 -15.39 6.06
C PHE A 116 -11.81 -16.51 7.06
N GLY A 117 -12.53 -17.63 6.95
CA GLY A 117 -12.36 -18.78 7.83
C GLY A 117 -13.21 -18.66 9.10
N ARG A 118 -12.57 -18.72 10.27
CA ARG A 118 -13.31 -18.59 11.54
C ARG A 118 -13.94 -17.18 11.64
N PRO A 119 -15.19 -17.08 12.12
CA PRO A 119 -15.85 -15.80 12.31
C PRO A 119 -14.97 -14.81 13.05
N ASN A 120 -14.63 -13.70 12.42
CA ASN A 120 -13.84 -12.63 13.02
C ASN A 120 -14.32 -11.28 12.51
N PHE A 121 -14.98 -10.54 13.41
CA PHE A 121 -15.54 -9.24 13.09
C PHE A 121 -14.46 -8.20 12.72
N HIS A 122 -13.30 -8.24 13.37
CA HIS A 122 -12.20 -7.32 13.08
C HIS A 122 -11.47 -7.64 11.78
N ALA A 123 -11.51 -8.89 11.29
CA ALA A 123 -10.98 -9.26 9.99
C ALA A 123 -11.93 -8.87 8.83
N THR A 124 -12.50 -7.67 8.87
CA THR A 124 -13.48 -7.19 7.88
C THR A 124 -13.26 -5.72 7.53
N TYR A 125 -13.67 -5.33 6.33
CA TYR A 125 -13.71 -3.93 5.91
C TYR A 125 -14.79 -3.75 4.84
N LEU A 126 -15.21 -2.52 4.60
CA LEU A 126 -16.12 -2.20 3.51
C LEU A 126 -15.28 -1.95 2.25
N ARG A 127 -15.72 -2.49 1.12
CA ARG A 127 -15.10 -2.27 -0.17
C ARG A 127 -16.18 -1.81 -1.13
N ILE A 128 -16.12 -0.54 -1.49
CA ILE A 128 -17.03 0.10 -2.43
C ILE A 128 -16.29 0.18 -3.75
N THR A 129 -16.95 -0.24 -4.81
CA THR A 129 -16.33 -0.26 -6.13
C THR A 129 -16.85 0.89 -6.95
N ILE A 130 -15.95 1.66 -7.56
CA ILE A 130 -16.28 2.93 -8.24
C ILE A 130 -15.93 2.84 -9.72
N GLY A 131 -16.81 3.38 -10.55
CA GLY A 131 -16.66 3.46 -12.00
C GLY A 131 -17.16 2.23 -12.74
N HIS A 132 -16.90 2.17 -14.04
CA HIS A 132 -17.31 1.07 -14.91
C HIS A 132 -16.22 0.01 -15.04
N ARG A 133 -16.62 -1.24 -15.31
CA ARG A 133 -15.70 -2.30 -15.73
C ARG A 133 -15.25 -2.00 -17.16
N ASN A 134 -14.01 -1.59 -17.34
CA ASN A 134 -13.50 -1.24 -18.67
C ASN A 134 -12.94 -2.46 -19.45
N GLY A 135 -13.27 -3.70 -19.05
CA GLY A 135 -12.98 -4.94 -19.81
C GLY A 135 -11.51 -5.34 -19.94
N SER A 136 -10.56 -4.43 -19.74
CA SER A 136 -9.12 -4.64 -19.95
C SER A 136 -8.36 -5.20 -18.75
N ALA A 137 -8.99 -5.30 -17.58
CA ALA A 137 -8.42 -5.91 -16.38
C ALA A 137 -9.53 -6.59 -15.55
N PRO A 138 -9.23 -7.69 -14.83
CA PRO A 138 -10.19 -8.30 -13.91
C PRO A 138 -10.46 -7.35 -12.73
N GLY A 139 -11.62 -6.70 -12.74
CA GLY A 139 -12.08 -5.83 -11.67
C GLY A 139 -12.49 -4.43 -12.14
N HIS A 140 -12.66 -3.52 -11.20
CA HIS A 140 -12.84 -2.10 -11.49
C HIS A 140 -11.55 -1.36 -11.16
N ALA A 141 -11.28 -0.28 -11.90
CA ALA A 141 -10.03 0.47 -11.77
C ALA A 141 -9.90 1.16 -10.39
N PHE A 142 -11.02 1.53 -9.76
CA PHE A 142 -11.03 2.21 -8.47
C PHE A 142 -11.87 1.47 -7.45
N VAL A 143 -11.34 1.39 -6.23
CA VAL A 143 -12.04 0.88 -5.06
C VAL A 143 -11.80 1.82 -3.89
N VAL A 144 -12.82 2.04 -3.09
CA VAL A 144 -12.73 2.72 -1.80
C VAL A 144 -12.90 1.69 -0.72
N GLU A 145 -11.92 1.63 0.18
CA GLU A 145 -11.93 0.73 1.31
C GLU A 145 -12.09 1.54 2.60
N ALA A 146 -13.14 1.24 3.35
CA ALA A 146 -13.40 1.87 4.64
C ALA A 146 -13.16 0.87 5.77
N TRP A 147 -12.22 1.23 6.64
CA TRP A 147 -11.71 0.42 7.72
C TRP A 147 -12.15 1.03 9.05
N PRO A 148 -13.11 0.40 9.77
CA PRO A 148 -13.41 0.82 11.13
C PRO A 148 -12.17 0.66 12.04
N PRO A 149 -12.08 1.41 13.15
CA PRO A 149 -10.98 1.28 14.09
C PRO A 149 -10.79 -0.17 14.57
N GLY A 150 -9.55 -0.66 14.48
CA GLY A 150 -9.19 -2.03 14.88
C GLY A 150 -9.50 -3.11 13.84
N HIS A 151 -10.06 -2.76 12.69
CA HIS A 151 -10.28 -3.69 11.59
C HIS A 151 -9.03 -3.87 10.72
N TYR A 152 -8.90 -5.03 10.08
CA TYR A 152 -7.74 -5.41 9.27
C TYR A 152 -8.09 -6.43 8.17
N SER A 153 -7.25 -6.54 7.14
CA SER A 153 -7.34 -7.61 6.14
C SER A 153 -6.52 -8.82 6.56
N PRO A 154 -6.87 -10.03 6.06
CA PRO A 154 -5.89 -11.11 6.01
C PRO A 154 -4.71 -10.69 5.14
N VAL A 155 -3.55 -11.33 5.36
CA VAL A 155 -2.40 -11.17 4.46
C VAL A 155 -2.78 -11.70 3.07
N HIS A 156 -2.62 -10.88 2.03
CA HIS A 156 -3.03 -11.22 0.67
C HIS A 156 -2.12 -10.59 -0.39
N SER A 157 -2.21 -11.09 -1.64
CA SER A 157 -1.45 -10.61 -2.78
C SER A 157 -2.35 -10.04 -3.88
N HIS A 158 -1.84 -9.12 -4.68
CA HIS A 158 -2.57 -8.40 -5.74
C HIS A 158 -2.31 -8.97 -7.14
N SER A 159 -1.87 -10.24 -7.22
CA SER A 159 -1.71 -10.98 -8.49
C SER A 159 -0.85 -10.25 -9.52
N ASN A 160 0.24 -9.62 -9.07
CA ASN A 160 1.20 -8.88 -9.89
C ASN A 160 0.59 -7.64 -10.58
N ALA A 161 -0.44 -7.03 -9.98
CA ALA A 161 -1.02 -5.78 -10.47
C ALA A 161 -0.15 -4.57 -10.13
N TYR A 162 -0.27 -3.52 -10.93
CA TYR A 162 0.12 -2.16 -10.52
C TYR A 162 -0.96 -1.59 -9.61
N GLY A 163 -0.56 -0.89 -8.56
CA GLY A 163 -1.50 -0.26 -7.65
C GLY A 163 -0.94 1.00 -7.01
N ILE A 164 -1.82 1.96 -6.80
CA ILE A 164 -1.58 3.16 -5.99
C ILE A 164 -2.71 3.25 -4.98
N ILE A 165 -2.38 3.52 -3.73
CA ILE A 165 -3.35 3.65 -2.64
C ILE A 165 -3.15 5.02 -2.00
N LYS A 166 -4.21 5.83 -1.95
CA LYS A 166 -4.24 7.13 -1.25
C LYS A 166 -5.12 7.03 -0.02
N VAL A 167 -4.65 7.51 1.12
CA VAL A 167 -5.49 7.63 2.32
C VAL A 167 -6.38 8.85 2.16
N LEU A 168 -7.69 8.63 2.02
CA LEU A 168 -8.66 9.71 1.83
C LEU A 168 -9.14 10.32 3.15
N SER A 169 -9.09 9.58 4.26
CA SER A 169 -9.51 10.03 5.59
C SER A 169 -8.86 9.19 6.68
N GLY A 170 -8.46 9.82 7.78
CA GLY A 170 -7.89 9.13 8.95
C GLY A 170 -6.45 8.65 8.72
N ARG A 171 -6.13 7.48 9.27
CA ARG A 171 -4.82 6.84 9.13
C ARG A 171 -4.93 5.33 9.10
N ILE A 172 -3.98 4.65 8.47
CA ILE A 172 -3.94 3.19 8.37
C ILE A 172 -2.51 2.68 8.58
N LEU A 173 -2.36 1.59 9.33
CA LEU A 173 -1.10 0.85 9.43
C LEU A 173 -1.02 -0.12 8.25
N VAL A 174 0.03 0.02 7.45
CA VAL A 174 0.33 -0.87 6.33
C VAL A 174 1.51 -1.75 6.73
N LYS A 175 1.38 -3.06 6.52
CA LYS A 175 2.43 -4.04 6.73
C LYS A 175 2.74 -4.72 5.41
N ILE A 176 3.94 -4.55 4.88
CA ILE A 176 4.37 -5.23 3.65
C ILE A 176 5.18 -6.45 4.04
N TYR A 177 4.84 -7.59 3.44
CA TYR A 177 5.55 -8.86 3.63
C TYR A 177 6.40 -9.14 2.38
N PRO A 178 7.73 -8.92 2.43
CA PRO A 178 8.63 -9.15 1.29
C PRO A 178 8.56 -10.57 0.73
N GLU A 179 8.34 -11.54 1.61
CA GLU A 179 8.28 -12.97 1.32
C GLU A 179 7.30 -13.62 2.30
N LEU A 180 6.62 -14.69 1.89
CA LEU A 180 5.86 -15.56 2.78
C LEU A 180 6.52 -16.93 2.79
N ALA A 181 7.02 -17.37 3.95
CA ALA A 181 7.69 -18.65 4.10
C ALA A 181 6.92 -19.53 5.10
N LEU A 182 6.51 -20.73 4.66
CA LEU A 182 5.74 -21.64 5.49
C LEU A 182 6.57 -22.34 6.59
N ASN A 183 7.89 -22.48 6.38
CA ASN A 183 8.76 -23.36 7.17
C ASN A 183 10.10 -22.73 7.58
N VAL A 184 10.23 -21.41 7.48
CA VAL A 184 11.46 -20.67 7.83
C VAL A 184 11.08 -19.52 8.76
N ARG A 185 12.05 -18.97 9.51
CA ARG A 185 11.83 -17.71 10.24
C ARG A 185 11.31 -16.66 9.26
N GLN A 186 10.05 -16.30 9.42
CA GLN A 186 9.39 -15.25 8.64
C GLN A 186 10.08 -13.92 8.92
N HIS A 187 10.47 -13.19 7.88
CA HIS A 187 11.01 -11.84 8.04
C HIS A 187 9.94 -10.92 8.63
N SER A 188 10.36 -10.00 9.50
CA SER A 188 9.50 -8.93 10.00
C SER A 188 8.92 -8.15 8.82
N PRO A 189 7.62 -7.81 8.86
CA PRO A 189 7.05 -6.95 7.83
C PRO A 189 7.65 -5.55 7.92
N ILE A 190 7.62 -4.86 6.78
CA ILE A 190 7.92 -3.44 6.72
C ILE A 190 6.64 -2.72 7.13
N GLU A 191 6.70 -1.95 8.20
CA GLU A 191 5.53 -1.28 8.75
C GLU A 191 5.61 0.22 8.51
N THR A 192 4.50 0.81 8.07
CA THR A 192 4.36 2.26 7.98
C THR A 192 2.95 2.68 8.33
N ILE A 193 2.80 3.83 9.00
CA ILE A 193 1.50 4.46 9.20
C ILE A 193 1.32 5.49 8.09
N LEU A 194 0.28 5.32 7.28
CA LEU A 194 -0.12 6.31 6.30
C LEU A 194 -1.22 7.19 6.87
N GLU A 195 -1.05 8.49 6.77
CA GLU A 195 -2.00 9.52 7.15
C GLU A 195 -2.76 10.06 5.94
N GLN A 196 -3.86 10.77 6.19
CA GLN A 196 -4.68 11.39 5.16
C GLN A 196 -3.83 12.21 4.17
N GLY A 197 -4.08 12.00 2.88
CA GLY A 197 -3.35 12.61 1.77
C GLY A 197 -2.09 11.85 1.35
N GLN A 198 -1.52 11.00 2.21
CA GLN A 198 -0.36 10.19 1.86
C GLN A 198 -0.73 9.07 0.89
N ILE A 199 0.24 8.72 0.05
CA ILE A 199 0.07 7.79 -1.07
C ILE A 199 1.15 6.72 -0.99
N THR A 200 0.76 5.47 -1.15
CA THR A 200 1.66 4.32 -1.29
C THR A 200 1.46 3.61 -2.62
N TRP A 201 2.31 2.64 -2.91
CA TRP A 201 2.44 2.04 -4.23
C TRP A 201 2.81 0.56 -4.17
N MET A 202 2.40 -0.15 -5.22
CA MET A 202 2.79 -1.52 -5.48
C MET A 202 3.09 -1.72 -6.97
N LEU A 203 4.08 -2.55 -7.27
CA LEU A 203 4.45 -2.97 -8.61
C LEU A 203 4.28 -4.47 -8.75
N PRO A 204 4.18 -5.02 -9.97
CA PRO A 204 3.95 -6.43 -10.20
C PRO A 204 4.85 -7.41 -9.41
N LYS A 205 6.06 -6.99 -9.03
CA LYS A 205 7.04 -7.82 -8.31
C LYS A 205 7.45 -7.24 -6.94
N LEU A 206 6.83 -6.15 -6.50
CA LEU A 206 7.26 -5.42 -5.30
C LEU A 206 6.06 -4.86 -4.53
N ASN A 207 6.11 -4.95 -3.21
CA ASN A 207 5.05 -4.48 -2.30
C ASN A 207 3.67 -5.09 -2.61
N GLN A 208 3.65 -6.33 -3.10
CA GLN A 208 2.41 -7.02 -3.51
C GLN A 208 1.66 -7.66 -2.35
N ILE A 209 2.38 -8.05 -1.29
CA ILE A 209 1.84 -8.83 -0.19
C ILE A 209 1.73 -7.92 1.04
N HIS A 210 0.50 -7.72 1.51
CA HIS A 210 0.19 -6.92 2.70
C HIS A 210 -0.94 -7.52 3.54
#